data_AF-J5MVK9-F1
#
_entry.id   AF-J5MVK9-F1
#
_cell.length_a   1.000
_cell.length_b   1.000
_cell.length_c   1.000
_cell.angle_alpha   90.00
_cell.angle_beta   90.00
_cell.angle_gamma   90.00
#
_symmetry.space_group_name_H-M   'P 1'
#
loop_
_entity.id
_entity.type
_entity.pdbx_description
1 polymer ?
#
loop_
_entity_poly.entity_id
_entity_poly.type
_entity_poly.pdbx_seq_one_letter_code
_entity_poly.pdbx_strand_id
1 'polypeptide(L)'
;MLLLSLEKRVLQKEDELAQFRVRADQYCRDQEAEISKAKAQVEIIRAQMLEVKKEPLVDNPLAPVKEEKAQLTSTVTQSDRIRDAAKVLLREAGEPVMQLELKKRMEAKGIYIHARNPVDLIRSALRRNPEFKHIHAQGWTLTDADA
;
A
#
# COMPACT_ATOMS: atom_id res chain seq x y z
N MET A 1 -7.23 -60.19 -3.76
CA MET A 1 -6.63 -59.25 -2.78
C MET A 1 -6.19 -57.93 -3.42
N LEU A 2 -5.42 -57.91 -4.51
CA LEU A 2 -4.95 -56.67 -5.15
C LEU A 2 -6.07 -55.79 -5.76
N LEU A 3 -7.04 -56.40 -6.47
CA LEU A 3 -8.15 -55.68 -7.12
C LEU A 3 -8.96 -54.83 -6.12
N LEU A 4 -9.41 -55.45 -5.02
CA LEU A 4 -10.15 -54.78 -3.94
C LEU A 4 -9.38 -53.60 -3.33
N SER A 5 -8.05 -53.72 -3.20
CA SER A 5 -7.21 -52.64 -2.68
C SER A 5 -7.10 -51.46 -3.65
N LEU A 6 -7.11 -51.73 -4.96
CA LEU A 6 -7.10 -50.70 -5.99
C LEU A 6 -8.47 -50.02 -6.07
N GLU A 7 -9.56 -50.77 -6.05
CA GLU A 7 -10.94 -50.24 -6.02
C GLU A 7 -11.15 -49.31 -4.82
N LYS A 8 -10.70 -49.73 -3.63
CA LYS A 8 -10.77 -48.89 -2.42
C LYS A 8 -9.98 -47.58 -2.58
N ARG A 9 -8.80 -47.66 -3.21
CA ARG A 9 -7.94 -46.49 -3.45
C ARG A 9 -8.53 -45.54 -4.49
N VAL A 10 -9.23 -46.07 -5.50
CA VAL A 10 -9.97 -45.26 -6.49
C VAL A 10 -11.11 -44.51 -5.79
N LEU A 11 -11.96 -45.23 -5.05
CA LEU A 11 -13.07 -44.60 -4.30
C LEU A 11 -12.59 -43.52 -3.34
N GLN A 12 -11.49 -43.77 -2.63
CA GLN A 12 -10.90 -42.77 -1.74
C GLN A 12 -10.43 -41.52 -2.50
N LYS A 13 -9.83 -41.69 -3.68
CA LYS A 13 -9.39 -40.56 -4.51
C LYS A 13 -10.55 -39.78 -5.11
N GLU A 14 -11.64 -40.46 -5.47
CA GLU A 14 -12.86 -39.81 -5.95
C GLU A 14 -13.51 -38.97 -4.86
N ASP A 15 -13.58 -39.47 -3.63
CA ASP A 15 -14.11 -38.73 -2.48
C ASP A 15 -13.23 -37.51 -2.14
N GLU A 16 -11.91 -37.69 -2.08
CA GLU A 16 -10.96 -36.58 -1.91
C GLU A 16 -11.14 -35.49 -2.98
N LEU A 17 -11.33 -35.90 -4.24
CA LEU A 17 -11.55 -34.98 -5.36
C LEU A 17 -12.89 -34.25 -5.25
N ALA A 18 -13.96 -34.95 -4.86
CA ALA A 18 -15.27 -34.35 -4.65
C ALA A 18 -15.23 -33.29 -3.55
N GLN A 19 -14.62 -33.61 -2.41
CA GLN A 19 -14.46 -32.67 -1.29
C GLN A 19 -13.58 -31.47 -1.67
N PHE A 20 -12.54 -31.68 -2.48
CA PHE A 20 -11.73 -30.58 -2.98
C PHE A 20 -12.53 -29.65 -3.89
N ARG A 21 -13.33 -30.19 -4.82
CA ARG A 21 -14.16 -29.38 -5.72
C ARG A 21 -15.14 -28.49 -4.96
N VAL A 22 -15.83 -29.03 -3.94
CA VAL A 22 -16.73 -28.24 -3.10
C VAL A 22 -16.00 -27.08 -2.41
N ARG A 23 -14.80 -27.34 -1.85
CA ARG A 23 -13.99 -26.29 -1.22
C ARG A 23 -13.49 -25.25 -2.21
N ALA A 24 -13.08 -25.68 -3.41
CA ALA A 24 -12.62 -24.79 -4.46
C ALA A 24 -13.76 -23.87 -4.95
N ASP A 25 -14.95 -24.43 -5.17
CA ASP A 25 -16.12 -23.65 -5.58
C ASP A 25 -16.52 -22.62 -4.53
N GLN A 26 -16.47 -23.00 -3.24
CA GLN A 26 -16.75 -22.08 -2.15
C GLN A 26 -15.72 -20.94 -2.12
N TYR A 27 -14.43 -21.26 -2.22
CA TYR A 27 -13.36 -20.26 -2.27
C TYR A 27 -13.53 -19.30 -3.44
N CYS A 28 -13.86 -19.79 -4.63
CA CYS A 28 -14.13 -18.95 -5.80
C CYS A 28 -15.29 -17.98 -5.54
N ARG A 29 -16.41 -18.46 -4.98
CA ARG A 29 -17.56 -17.60 -4.63
C ARG A 29 -17.19 -16.53 -3.62
N ASP A 30 -16.42 -16.88 -2.59
CA ASP A 30 -15.99 -15.94 -1.57
C ASP A 30 -15.09 -14.85 -2.18
N GLN A 31 -14.14 -15.24 -3.02
CA GLN A 31 -13.26 -14.30 -3.74
C GLN A 31 -14.03 -13.41 -4.71
N GLU A 32 -14.99 -13.95 -5.46
CA GLU A 32 -15.86 -13.17 -6.35
C GLU A 32 -16.69 -12.14 -5.56
N ALA A 33 -17.20 -12.52 -4.37
CA ALA A 33 -17.93 -11.61 -3.50
C ALA A 33 -17.04 -10.48 -2.95
N GLU A 34 -15.80 -10.79 -2.54
CA GLU A 34 -14.82 -9.79 -2.11
C GLU A 34 -14.46 -8.83 -3.24
N ILE A 35 -14.19 -9.35 -4.44
CA ILE A 35 -13.91 -8.54 -5.63
C ILE A 35 -15.09 -7.63 -5.96
N SER A 36 -16.32 -8.13 -5.86
CA SER A 36 -17.53 -7.34 -6.11
C SER A 36 -17.68 -6.19 -5.11
N LYS A 37 -17.47 -6.46 -3.81
CA LYS A 37 -17.45 -5.40 -2.77
C LYS A 37 -16.37 -4.35 -3.03
N ALA A 38 -15.16 -4.78 -3.39
CA ALA A 38 -14.07 -3.87 -3.70
C ALA A 38 -14.38 -3.00 -4.94
N LYS A 39 -14.97 -3.57 -5.99
CA LYS A 39 -15.42 -2.82 -7.17
C LYS A 39 -16.45 -1.74 -6.80
N ALA A 40 -17.45 -2.10 -6.00
CA ALA A 40 -18.46 -1.14 -5.53
C ALA A 40 -17.84 0.00 -4.71
N GLN A 41 -16.87 -0.29 -3.83
CA GLN A 41 -16.14 0.74 -3.08
C GLN A 41 -15.35 1.67 -4.00
N VAL A 42 -14.66 1.12 -5.01
CA VAL A 42 -13.92 1.93 -6.00
C VAL A 42 -14.86 2.84 -6.77
N GLU A 43 -16.05 2.38 -7.13
CA GLU A 43 -17.05 3.22 -7.81
C GLU A 43 -17.56 4.36 -6.92
N ILE A 44 -17.85 4.09 -5.65
CA ILE A 44 -18.24 5.11 -4.67
C ILE A 44 -17.15 6.18 -4.54
N ILE A 45 -15.89 5.76 -4.34
CA ILE A 45 -14.76 6.69 -4.22
C ILE A 45 -14.58 7.49 -5.52
N ARG A 46 -14.71 6.85 -6.68
CA ARG A 46 -14.61 7.54 -7.98
C ARG A 46 -15.72 8.58 -8.15
N ALA A 47 -16.94 8.28 -7.71
CA ALA A 47 -18.05 9.22 -7.72
C ALA A 47 -17.79 10.41 -6.79
N GLN A 48 -17.36 10.16 -5.55
CA GLN A 48 -16.98 11.21 -4.59
C GLN A 48 -15.87 12.12 -5.13
N MET A 49 -14.83 11.55 -5.75
CA MET A 49 -13.77 12.34 -6.39
C MET A 49 -14.28 13.20 -7.57
N LEU A 50 -15.34 12.77 -8.23
CA LEU A 50 -15.95 13.52 -9.33
C LEU A 50 -16.84 14.66 -8.81
N GLU A 51 -17.47 14.49 -7.65
CA GLU A 51 -18.25 15.52 -6.95
C GLU A 51 -17.35 16.59 -6.31
N VAL A 52 -16.23 16.20 -5.67
CA VAL A 52 -15.22 17.13 -5.15
C VAL A 52 -14.61 18.01 -6.25
N LYS A 53 -14.56 17.50 -7.49
CA LYS A 53 -14.14 18.31 -8.66
C LYS A 53 -15.20 19.28 -9.17
N LYS A 54 -16.47 19.11 -8.78
CA LYS A 54 -17.60 19.95 -9.20
C LYS A 54 -17.96 21.02 -8.17
N GLU A 55 -17.59 20.86 -6.90
CA GLU A 55 -17.71 21.94 -5.93
C GLU A 55 -16.74 23.08 -6.29
N PRO A 56 -17.23 24.30 -6.59
CA PRO A 56 -16.34 25.42 -6.81
C PRO A 56 -15.69 25.75 -5.47
N LEU A 57 -14.36 25.82 -5.47
CA LEU A 57 -13.59 26.36 -4.34
C LEU A 57 -14.18 27.71 -3.97
N VAL A 58 -14.70 27.82 -2.74
CA VAL A 58 -15.06 29.11 -2.15
C VAL A 58 -13.82 29.98 -2.18
N ASP A 59 -13.91 31.12 -2.88
CA ASP A 59 -12.84 32.08 -3.10
C ASP A 59 -12.14 32.45 -1.79
N ASN A 60 -10.94 31.92 -1.59
CA ASN A 60 -10.01 32.45 -0.61
C ASN A 60 -9.11 33.45 -1.36
N PRO A 61 -9.27 34.77 -1.14
CA PRO A 61 -8.51 35.76 -1.86
C PRO A 61 -7.14 35.86 -1.19
N LEU A 62 -6.18 35.03 -1.64
CA LEU A 62 -4.71 35.21 -1.54
C LEU A 62 -3.99 33.86 -1.79
N ALA A 63 -3.79 33.48 -3.06
CA ALA A 63 -2.57 32.84 -3.57
C ALA A 63 -2.74 32.46 -5.05
N PRO A 64 -1.79 32.79 -5.95
CA PRO A 64 -1.84 32.37 -7.33
C PRO A 64 -1.28 30.95 -7.43
N VAL A 65 -2.14 29.93 -7.51
CA VAL A 65 -1.70 28.59 -7.92
C VAL A 65 -1.77 28.54 -9.43
N LYS A 66 -0.62 28.80 -10.07
CA LYS A 66 -0.40 28.52 -11.48
C LYS A 66 -0.53 27.01 -11.71
N GLU A 67 -1.60 26.63 -12.39
CA GLU A 67 -1.65 25.39 -13.15
C GLU A 67 -0.71 25.52 -14.36
N GLU A 68 0.47 24.92 -14.28
CA GLU A 68 1.31 24.69 -15.45
C GLU A 68 1.45 23.18 -15.68
N LYS A 69 0.71 22.70 -16.69
CA LYS A 69 1.09 21.50 -17.43
C LYS A 69 2.50 21.73 -18.00
N ALA A 70 3.51 21.12 -17.39
CA ALA A 70 4.84 21.03 -17.98
C ALA A 70 5.32 19.58 -17.91
N GLN A 71 5.28 18.92 -19.08
CA GLN A 71 6.21 17.86 -19.39
C GLN A 71 7.64 18.38 -19.19
N LEU A 72 8.47 17.62 -18.47
CA LEU A 72 9.88 17.30 -18.75
C LEU A 72 10.75 17.25 -17.47
N THR A 73 11.29 16.07 -17.24
CA THR A 73 12.56 15.78 -16.55
C THR A 73 12.68 16.09 -15.06
N SER A 74 11.93 15.36 -14.22
CA SER A 74 12.58 14.63 -13.14
C SER A 74 11.80 13.34 -12.92
N THR A 75 12.45 12.20 -13.12
CA THR A 75 11.91 10.92 -12.67
C THR A 75 11.95 10.94 -11.14
N VAL A 76 10.96 11.59 -10.50
CA VAL A 76 10.74 11.50 -9.06
C VAL A 76 10.39 10.05 -8.79
N THR A 77 11.40 9.27 -8.43
CA THR A 77 11.24 7.86 -8.16
C THR A 77 10.35 7.70 -6.93
N GLN A 78 9.64 6.58 -6.82
CA GLN A 78 8.83 6.27 -5.63
C GLN A 78 9.65 6.40 -4.33
N SER A 79 10.96 6.19 -4.41
CA SER A 79 11.92 6.39 -3.33
C SER A 79 12.12 7.86 -2.93
N ASP A 80 12.07 8.80 -3.87
CA ASP A 80 12.14 10.24 -3.58
C ASP A 80 10.91 10.68 -2.79
N ARG A 81 9.71 10.28 -3.23
CA ARG A 81 8.45 10.59 -2.53
C ARG A 81 8.42 10.05 -1.10
N ILE A 82 9.00 8.86 -0.90
CA ILE A 82 9.10 8.25 0.43
C ILE A 82 10.07 9.02 1.32
N ARG A 83 11.18 9.54 0.76
CA ARG A 83 12.11 10.37 1.52
C ARG A 83 11.47 11.68 1.94
N ASP A 84 10.79 12.36 1.04
CA ASP A 84 10.13 13.65 1.34
C ASP A 84 9.05 13.47 2.43
N ALA A 85 8.24 12.42 2.29
CA ALA A 85 7.22 12.09 3.28
C ALA A 85 7.82 11.66 4.63
N ALA A 86 8.90 10.87 4.63
CA ALA A 86 9.57 10.48 5.87
C ALA A 86 10.21 11.68 6.56
N LYS A 87 10.77 12.64 5.81
CA LYS A 87 11.37 13.86 6.36
C LYS A 87 10.34 14.68 7.12
N VAL A 88 9.16 14.89 6.54
CA VAL A 88 8.06 15.59 7.22
C VAL A 88 7.62 14.84 8.46
N LEU A 89 7.42 13.52 8.37
CA LEU A 89 6.93 12.70 9.49
C LEU A 89 7.92 12.61 10.65
N LEU A 90 9.22 12.51 10.38
CA LEU A 90 10.26 12.47 11.39
C LEU A 90 10.45 13.85 12.04
N ARG A 91 10.35 14.93 11.27
CA ARG A 91 10.41 16.30 11.79
C ARG A 91 9.21 16.62 12.68
N GLU A 92 8.01 16.18 12.31
CA GLU A 92 6.79 16.32 13.14
C GLU A 92 6.82 15.45 14.40
N ALA A 93 7.40 14.25 14.32
CA ALA A 93 7.47 13.34 15.45
C ALA A 93 8.47 13.79 16.52
N GLY A 94 9.57 14.44 16.14
CA GLY A 94 10.64 14.86 17.06
C GLY A 94 11.41 13.72 17.73
N GLU A 95 11.01 12.47 17.50
CA GLU A 95 11.57 11.25 18.07
C GLU A 95 11.82 10.20 16.98
N PRO A 96 12.69 9.20 17.24
CA PRO A 96 12.92 8.12 16.29
C PRO A 96 11.64 7.29 16.05
N VAL A 97 11.29 7.06 14.78
CA VAL A 97 10.07 6.35 14.40
C VAL A 97 10.41 5.04 13.71
N MET A 98 9.73 3.96 14.11
CA MET A 98 9.89 2.64 13.50
C MET A 98 9.37 2.61 12.05
N GLN A 99 9.94 1.73 11.22
CA GLN A 99 9.58 1.62 9.79
C GLN A 99 8.11 1.28 9.56
N LEU A 100 7.53 0.43 10.41
CA LEU A 100 6.11 0.07 10.36
C LEU A 100 5.22 1.27 10.68
N GLU A 101 5.66 2.12 11.60
CA GLU A 101 4.94 3.31 12.04
C GLU A 101 5.03 4.43 10.99
N LEU A 102 6.21 4.61 10.37
CA LEU A 102 6.37 5.49 9.22
C LEU A 102 5.42 5.11 8.08
N LYS A 103 5.30 3.82 7.77
CA LYS A 103 4.34 3.33 6.77
C LYS A 103 2.91 3.74 7.12
N LYS A 104 2.46 3.48 8.35
CA LYS A 104 1.09 3.83 8.79
C LYS A 104 0.83 5.33 8.71
N ARG A 105 1.79 6.15 9.13
CA ARG A 105 1.67 7.62 9.07
C ARG A 105 1.68 8.14 7.64
N MET A 106 2.44 7.51 6.75
CA MET A 106 2.40 7.81 5.31
C MET A 106 1.04 7.46 4.70
N GLU A 107 0.49 6.30 5.02
CA GLU A 107 -0.85 5.89 4.56
C GLU A 107 -1.94 6.82 5.10
N ALA A 108 -1.85 7.24 6.36
CA ALA A 108 -2.77 8.20 6.97
C ALA A 108 -2.72 9.59 6.29
N LYS A 109 -1.58 9.97 5.73
CA LYS A 109 -1.40 11.17 4.91
C LYS A 109 -1.75 10.97 3.42
N GLY A 110 -2.32 9.82 3.05
CA GLY A 110 -2.72 9.49 1.69
C GLY A 110 -1.57 9.06 0.77
N ILE A 111 -0.40 8.75 1.32
CA ILE A 111 0.79 8.33 0.56
C ILE A 111 0.87 6.81 0.57
N TYR A 112 0.35 6.18 -0.49
CA TYR A 112 0.34 4.72 -0.63
C TYR A 112 1.57 4.19 -1.35
N ILE A 113 2.31 3.32 -0.66
CA ILE A 113 3.51 2.66 -1.20
C ILE A 113 3.09 1.36 -1.89
N HIS A 114 3.04 1.38 -3.22
CA HIS A 114 2.74 0.21 -4.03
C HIS A 114 4.02 -0.62 -4.23
N ALA A 115 4.26 -1.59 -3.36
CA ALA A 115 5.40 -2.50 -3.45
C ALA A 115 5.06 -3.86 -2.84
N ARG A 116 5.71 -4.93 -3.31
CA ARG A 116 5.57 -6.28 -2.73
C ARG A 116 5.94 -6.32 -1.25
N ASN A 117 6.92 -5.51 -0.84
CA ASN A 117 7.23 -5.24 0.56
C ASN A 117 7.46 -3.73 0.78
N PRO A 118 6.46 -2.97 1.25
CA PRO A 118 6.58 -1.52 1.44
C PRO A 118 7.57 -1.15 2.54
N VAL A 119 7.74 -2.00 3.56
CA VAL A 119 8.65 -1.74 4.69
C VAL A 119 10.11 -1.78 4.23
N ASP A 120 10.48 -2.78 3.43
CA ASP A 120 11.83 -2.88 2.85
C ASP A 120 12.11 -1.73 1.89
N LEU A 121 11.09 -1.26 1.16
CA LEU A 121 11.24 -0.12 0.27
C LEU A 121 11.50 1.17 1.06
N ILE A 122 10.78 1.42 2.15
CA ILE A 122 11.07 2.53 3.08
C ILE A 122 12.50 2.40 3.61
N ARG A 123 12.87 1.22 4.13
CA ARG A 123 14.23 0.98 4.66
C ARG A 123 15.31 1.28 3.61
N SER A 124 15.12 0.82 2.38
CA SER A 124 16.09 1.03 1.29
C SER A 124 16.16 2.50 0.84
N ALA A 125 15.03 3.20 0.82
CA ALA A 125 14.95 4.61 0.45
C ALA A 125 15.64 5.51 1.48
N LEU A 126 15.45 5.24 2.78
CA LEU A 126 16.07 6.01 3.87
C LEU A 126 17.55 5.69 4.01
N ARG A 127 17.96 4.41 3.90
CA ARG A 127 19.37 4.01 4.03
C ARG A 127 20.29 4.65 2.98
N ARG A 128 19.77 4.96 1.79
CA ARG A 128 20.53 5.54 0.68
C ARG A 128 20.82 7.03 0.86
N ASN A 129 20.22 7.70 1.83
CA ASN A 129 20.37 9.14 2.03
C ASN A 129 21.02 9.44 3.39
N PRO A 130 22.12 10.22 3.44
CA PRO A 130 22.83 10.57 4.67
C PRO A 130 22.04 11.43 5.66
N GLU A 131 20.90 12.03 5.24
CA GLU A 131 19.99 12.81 6.10
C GLU A 131 19.18 11.94 7.08
N PHE A 132 19.21 10.61 6.92
CA PHE A 132 18.48 9.69 7.79
C PHE A 132 19.44 8.78 8.53
N LYS A 133 19.25 8.68 9.85
CA LYS A 133 20.02 7.80 10.71
C LYS A 133 19.11 6.74 11.33
N HIS A 134 19.56 5.50 11.25
CA HIS A 134 18.90 4.40 11.92
C HIS A 134 19.47 4.22 13.33
N ILE A 135 18.63 4.35 14.34
CA ILE A 135 18.96 4.07 15.74
C ILE A 135 18.46 2.67 16.07
N HIS A 136 19.37 1.80 16.52
CA HIS A 136 19.05 0.42 16.86
C HIS A 136 17.94 0.36 17.92
N ALA A 137 16.93 -0.48 17.69
CA ALA A 137 15.73 -0.65 18.53
C ALA A 137 14.77 0.56 18.63
N GLN A 138 15.10 1.73 18.08
CA GLN A 138 14.24 2.93 18.15
C GLN A 138 13.68 3.33 16.78
N GLY A 139 14.38 3.02 15.68
CA GLY A 139 13.89 3.25 14.32
C GLY A 139 14.71 4.30 13.56
N TRP A 140 14.06 5.11 12.74
CA TRP A 140 14.71 6.13 11.92
C TRP A 140 14.53 7.52 12.53
N THR A 141 15.56 8.34 12.45
CA THR A 141 15.52 9.77 12.79
C THR A 141 16.21 10.57 11.69
N LEU A 142 15.97 11.87 11.66
CA LEU A 142 16.75 12.79 10.85
C LEU A 142 18.08 13.07 11.53
N THR A 143 19.15 13.13 10.77
CA THR A 143 20.43 13.70 11.20
C THR A 143 20.33 15.21 11.06
N ASP A 144 20.46 15.93 12.17
CA ASP A 144 20.52 17.39 12.15
C ASP A 144 21.72 17.83 11.31
N ALA A 145 21.44 18.23 10.07
CA ALA A 145 22.35 18.92 9.17
C ALA A 145 21.81 20.30 8.83
N ASP A 146 21.11 20.92 9.79
CA ASP A 146 20.79 22.35 9.83
C ASP A 146 21.23 22.87 11.21
N ALA A 147 22.53 23.12 11.35
CA ALA A 147 23.12 24.05 12.32
C ALA A 147 24.15 24.90 11.57
#